data_AF-U6JXR1-F1
#
_entry.id   AF-U6JXR1-F1
#
_cell.length_a   1.000
_cell.length_b   1.000
_cell.length_c   1.000
_cell.angle_alpha   90.00
_cell.angle_beta   90.00
_cell.angle_gamma   90.00
#
_symmetry.space_group_name_H-M   'P 1'
#
loop_
_entity.id
_entity.type
_entity.pdbx_description
1 polymer ?
#
loop_
_entity_poly.entity_id
_entity_poly.type
_entity_poly.pdbx_seq_one_letter_code
_entity_poly.pdbx_strand_id
1 'polypeptide(L)'
;MLLVVLSFQWQGVDPKKNRSVPPFRRSETDYVLLVEWGCRVFELCDAFPDLCFSINGGVNTLDLAKQLLSGEWRKAEDKAAARPHSCDNEAAEGVHLGGLHGVMIGRAAMNDPCCLAQADKLIYGASANPESAHCRRSLLMAYTDYLERYEARVDEPKSPFVLLKPILGVLSGMPGQRHFRHTLDTKIRRSAPDETAVEALHQAIDAVDHEFPGVLDYPLSMGKNPRYEELRSSLEQQLRSPD
;
A
#
# COMPACT_ATOMS: atom_id res chain seq x y z
N MET A 1 -18.21 -9.86 17.83
CA MET A 1 -18.11 -9.23 16.49
C MET A 1 -17.52 -10.27 15.54
N LEU A 2 -18.32 -10.83 14.64
CA LEU A 2 -17.85 -11.81 13.65
C LEU A 2 -17.40 -11.03 12.40
N LEU A 3 -16.11 -11.03 12.10
CA LEU A 3 -15.56 -10.45 10.87
C LEU A 3 -15.61 -11.51 9.78
N VAL A 4 -16.38 -11.27 8.72
CA VAL A 4 -16.42 -12.15 7.55
C VAL A 4 -15.47 -11.61 6.48
N VAL A 5 -14.37 -12.33 6.23
CA VAL A 5 -13.45 -12.04 5.14
C VAL A 5 -13.76 -13.00 3.99
N LEU A 6 -14.24 -12.45 2.87
CA LEU A 6 -14.49 -13.23 1.67
C LEU A 6 -13.23 -13.26 0.81
N SER A 7 -12.62 -14.44 0.70
CA SER A 7 -11.51 -14.71 -0.22
C SER A 7 -11.92 -15.81 -1.19
N PHE A 8 -11.86 -15.53 -2.49
CA PHE A 8 -12.16 -16.53 -3.50
C PHE A 8 -10.89 -17.28 -3.90
N GLN A 9 -10.88 -18.60 -3.71
CA GLN A 9 -9.85 -19.51 -4.19
C GLN A 9 -10.52 -20.63 -5.00
N TRP A 10 -10.23 -20.70 -6.29
CA TRP A 10 -10.62 -21.84 -7.12
C TRP A 10 -9.80 -23.07 -6.74
N GLN A 11 -10.47 -24.20 -6.52
CA GLN A 11 -9.80 -25.48 -6.33
C GLN A 11 -9.22 -25.97 -7.67
N GLY A 12 -7.98 -26.45 -7.68
CA GLY A 12 -7.33 -27.02 -8.86
C GLY A 12 -6.58 -26.03 -9.77
N VAL A 13 -6.50 -24.74 -9.41
CA VAL A 13 -5.71 -23.73 -10.12
C VAL A 13 -4.46 -23.39 -9.31
N ASP A 14 -3.31 -23.32 -9.97
CA ASP A 14 -2.04 -22.88 -9.34
C ASP A 14 -2.25 -21.58 -8.53
N PRO A 15 -1.70 -21.44 -7.30
CA PRO A 15 -1.95 -20.28 -6.43
C PRO A 15 -1.62 -18.92 -7.06
N LYS A 16 -0.69 -18.87 -8.01
CA LYS A 16 -0.37 -17.64 -8.77
C LYS A 16 -1.43 -17.36 -9.83
N LYS A 17 -1.92 -18.38 -10.53
CA LYS A 17 -3.01 -18.29 -11.51
C LYS A 17 -4.37 -17.98 -10.85
N ASN A 18 -4.61 -18.50 -9.65
CA ASN A 18 -5.82 -18.29 -8.85
C ASN A 18 -5.98 -16.84 -8.38
N ARG A 19 -4.91 -16.03 -8.46
CA ARG A 19 -4.93 -14.59 -8.17
C ARG A 19 -5.29 -13.72 -9.38
N SER A 20 -5.48 -14.34 -10.54
CA SER A 20 -5.72 -13.71 -11.85
C SER A 20 -6.88 -14.33 -12.63
N VAL A 21 -7.50 -15.39 -12.10
CA VAL A 21 -8.62 -16.13 -12.70
C VAL A 21 -9.68 -16.31 -11.59
N PRO A 22 -10.96 -15.90 -11.78
CA PRO A 22 -11.58 -15.51 -13.04
C PRO A 22 -10.98 -14.18 -13.53
N PRO A 23 -10.89 -13.97 -14.85
CA PRO A 23 -10.14 -12.85 -15.40
C PRO A 23 -10.69 -11.56 -14.80
N PHE A 24 -9.83 -10.77 -14.17
CA PHE A 24 -9.98 -9.32 -14.25
C PHE A 24 -9.86 -9.00 -15.76
N ARG A 25 -10.95 -9.03 -16.55
CA ARG A 25 -10.94 -8.59 -17.95
C ARG A 25 -10.44 -7.14 -17.99
N ARG A 26 -9.16 -6.94 -18.28
CA ARG A 26 -8.62 -5.62 -18.62
C ARG A 26 -9.27 -5.15 -19.92
N SER A 27 -10.39 -4.44 -19.79
CA SER A 27 -10.80 -3.44 -20.77
C SER A 27 -10.30 -2.09 -20.28
N GLU A 28 -10.12 -1.11 -21.17
CA GLU A 28 -9.58 0.24 -20.89
C GLU A 28 -10.41 1.08 -19.88
N THR A 29 -11.38 0.45 -19.21
CA THR A 29 -12.15 0.99 -18.10
C THR A 29 -12.05 -0.02 -16.94
N ASP A 30 -10.98 0.07 -16.14
CA ASP A 30 -10.68 -0.78 -14.97
C ASP A 30 -11.77 -0.79 -13.88
N TYR A 31 -12.83 -0.01 -14.07
CA TYR A 31 -14.02 0.02 -13.21
C TYR A 31 -14.82 -1.30 -13.29
N VAL A 32 -14.91 -1.97 -14.44
CA VAL A 32 -16.00 -2.93 -14.75
C VAL A 32 -15.96 -4.28 -13.99
N LEU A 33 -14.82 -4.75 -13.45
CA LEU A 33 -14.78 -6.05 -12.73
C LEU A 33 -14.76 -5.98 -11.22
N LEU A 34 -14.30 -4.86 -10.67
CA LEU A 34 -14.54 -4.57 -9.26
C LEU A 34 -16.05 -4.41 -9.01
N VAL A 35 -16.83 -4.05 -10.04
CA VAL A 35 -18.30 -4.00 -10.01
C VAL A 35 -18.88 -5.38 -9.75
N GLU A 36 -18.69 -6.36 -10.64
CA GLU A 36 -19.41 -7.64 -10.52
C GLU A 36 -19.14 -8.37 -9.19
N TRP A 37 -17.92 -8.31 -8.67
CA TRP A 37 -17.56 -8.96 -7.40
C TRP A 37 -17.81 -8.07 -6.18
N GLY A 38 -17.58 -6.77 -6.29
CA GLY A 38 -17.89 -5.79 -5.24
C GLY A 38 -19.38 -5.77 -4.94
N CYS A 39 -20.23 -5.76 -5.98
CA CYS A 39 -21.69 -5.83 -5.87
C CYS A 39 -22.14 -6.99 -4.97
N ARG A 40 -21.52 -8.18 -5.10
CA ARG A 40 -21.91 -9.32 -4.26
C ARG A 40 -21.59 -9.14 -2.78
N VAL A 41 -20.47 -8.49 -2.45
CA VAL A 41 -20.15 -8.20 -1.04
C VAL A 41 -21.08 -7.13 -0.48
N PHE A 42 -21.44 -6.13 -1.28
CA PHE A 42 -22.43 -5.13 -0.89
C PHE A 42 -23.85 -5.70 -0.73
N GLU A 43 -24.26 -6.64 -1.59
CA GLU A 43 -25.51 -7.40 -1.42
C GLU A 43 -25.51 -8.18 -0.09
N LEU A 44 -24.36 -8.71 0.33
CA LEU A 44 -24.23 -9.37 1.64
C LEU A 44 -24.29 -8.37 2.79
N CYS A 45 -23.72 -7.17 2.66
CA CYS A 45 -23.92 -6.09 3.64
C CYS A 45 -25.41 -5.76 3.79
N ASP A 46 -26.15 -5.65 2.69
CA ASP A 46 -27.59 -5.35 2.73
C ASP A 46 -28.42 -6.50 3.29
N ALA A 47 -28.10 -7.74 2.92
CA ALA A 47 -28.82 -8.93 3.39
C ALA A 47 -28.54 -9.27 4.86
N PHE A 48 -27.39 -8.86 5.38
CA PHE A 48 -26.95 -9.15 6.75
C PHE A 48 -26.42 -7.88 7.45
N PRO A 49 -27.30 -6.91 7.76
CA PRO A 49 -26.90 -5.61 8.31
C PRO A 49 -26.23 -5.69 9.69
N ASP A 50 -26.49 -6.77 10.43
CA ASP A 50 -25.85 -7.03 11.74
C ASP A 50 -24.41 -7.56 11.62
N LEU A 51 -23.94 -7.86 10.40
CA LEU A 51 -22.60 -8.39 10.14
C LEU A 51 -21.66 -7.34 9.53
N CYS A 52 -20.40 -7.38 9.94
CA CYS A 52 -19.35 -6.52 9.39
C CYS A 52 -18.58 -7.27 8.29
N PHE A 53 -18.63 -6.74 7.08
CA PHE A 53 -17.92 -7.29 5.93
C PHE A 53 -16.68 -6.49 5.57
N SER A 54 -15.62 -7.18 5.16
CA SER A 54 -14.44 -6.57 4.55
C SER A 54 -14.11 -7.23 3.22
N ILE A 55 -13.71 -6.44 2.24
CA ILE A 55 -13.35 -6.95 0.91
C ILE A 55 -11.82 -7.13 0.78
N ASN A 56 -11.43 -8.28 0.22
CA ASN A 56 -10.05 -8.56 -0.14
C ASN A 56 -9.95 -8.94 -1.63
N GLY A 57 -8.99 -8.33 -2.33
CA GLY A 57 -8.74 -8.60 -3.75
C GLY A 57 -9.08 -7.41 -4.63
N GLY A 58 -8.25 -7.16 -5.65
CA GLY A 58 -8.44 -6.05 -6.60
C GLY A 58 -8.10 -4.64 -6.05
N VAL A 59 -8.15 -4.42 -4.73
CA VAL A 59 -7.83 -3.11 -4.13
C VAL A 59 -6.32 -2.86 -4.13
N ASN A 60 -5.88 -1.88 -4.91
CA ASN A 60 -4.47 -1.57 -5.16
C ASN A 60 -4.06 -0.11 -4.87
N THR A 61 -5.00 0.78 -4.57
CA THR A 61 -4.74 2.18 -4.20
C THR A 61 -5.58 2.61 -2.99
N LEU A 62 -5.13 3.64 -2.27
CA LEU A 62 -5.91 4.26 -1.19
C LEU A 62 -7.16 4.98 -1.70
N ASP A 63 -7.14 5.51 -2.92
CA ASP A 63 -8.32 6.14 -3.53
C ASP A 63 -9.43 5.13 -3.77
N LEU A 64 -9.10 3.95 -4.33
CA LEU A 64 -10.07 2.87 -4.51
C LEU A 64 -10.57 2.35 -3.17
N ALA A 65 -9.68 2.19 -2.18
CA ALA A 65 -10.05 1.83 -0.82
C ALA A 65 -11.08 2.83 -0.24
N LYS A 66 -10.83 4.14 -0.40
CA LYS A 66 -11.72 5.21 0.06
C LYS A 66 -13.07 5.21 -0.65
N GLN A 67 -13.10 4.99 -1.97
CA GLN A 67 -14.34 4.88 -2.74
C GLN A 67 -15.20 3.70 -2.28
N LEU A 68 -14.57 2.55 -2.01
CA LEU A 68 -15.28 1.35 -1.52
C LEU A 68 -15.83 1.54 -0.09
N LEU A 69 -15.05 2.18 0.80
CA LEU A 69 -15.46 2.44 2.18
C LEU A 69 -16.55 3.52 2.30
N SER A 70 -16.53 4.52 1.43
CA SER A 70 -17.52 5.61 1.43
C SER A 70 -18.88 5.23 0.85
N GLY A 71 -18.97 4.08 0.16
CA GLY A 71 -20.17 3.67 -0.56
C GLY A 71 -20.48 4.55 -1.79
N GLU A 72 -19.59 5.46 -2.19
CA GLU A 72 -19.76 6.32 -3.38
C GLU A 72 -20.00 5.54 -4.66
N TRP A 73 -19.49 4.30 -4.72
CA TRP A 73 -19.77 3.34 -5.80
C TRP A 73 -21.27 3.18 -6.10
N ARG A 74 -22.12 3.09 -5.06
CA ARG A 74 -23.58 2.90 -5.20
C ARG A 74 -24.25 4.05 -5.94
N LYS A 75 -23.79 5.28 -5.71
CA LYS A 75 -24.35 6.49 -6.33
C LYS A 75 -24.13 6.54 -7.85
N ALA A 76 -23.13 5.83 -8.36
CA ALA A 76 -22.88 5.72 -9.80
C ALA A 76 -23.82 4.70 -10.48
N GLU A 77 -24.20 3.63 -9.77
CA GLU A 77 -25.14 2.62 -10.26
C GLU A 77 -26.59 3.10 -10.21
N ASP A 78 -27.00 3.85 -9.18
CA ASP A 78 -28.36 4.40 -9.08
C ASP A 78 -28.71 5.33 -10.25
N LYS A 79 -27.72 5.98 -10.88
CA LYS A 79 -27.91 6.76 -12.11
C LYS A 79 -28.05 5.90 -13.37
N ALA A 80 -27.47 4.71 -13.38
CA ALA A 80 -27.49 3.78 -14.53
C ALA A 80 -28.65 2.76 -14.44
N ALA A 81 -29.14 2.49 -13.24
CA ALA A 81 -30.20 1.53 -12.97
C ALA A 81 -31.36 2.20 -12.24
N ALA A 82 -32.19 2.94 -12.99
CA ALA A 82 -33.57 3.15 -12.59
C ALA A 82 -34.27 1.77 -12.59
N ARG A 83 -34.28 1.09 -11.43
CA ARG A 83 -35.09 -0.11 -11.19
C ARG A 83 -36.08 0.14 -10.06
N PRO A 84 -37.32 -0.39 -10.17
CA PRO A 84 -38.41 0.01 -9.30
C PRO A 84 -38.58 -1.04 -8.20
N HIS A 85 -37.89 -0.92 -7.07
CA HIS A 85 -38.30 -1.61 -5.85
C HIS A 85 -37.94 -0.77 -4.63
N SER A 86 -38.87 0.11 -4.25
CA SER A 86 -38.96 0.64 -2.90
C SER A 86 -39.42 -0.48 -1.98
N CYS A 87 -38.52 -0.97 -1.12
CA CYS A 87 -38.94 -1.58 0.13
C CYS A 87 -38.94 -0.47 1.18
N ASP A 88 -40.14 -0.07 1.58
CA ASP A 88 -40.35 0.80 2.72
C ASP A 88 -39.76 0.13 3.96
N ASN A 89 -38.80 0.78 4.61
CA ASN A 89 -38.37 0.42 5.96
C ASN A 89 -38.37 1.69 6.81
N GLU A 90 -39.32 1.73 7.74
CA GLU A 90 -39.41 2.74 8.77
C GLU A 90 -38.11 2.77 9.60
N ALA A 91 -37.63 3.98 9.86
CA ALA A 91 -36.40 4.24 10.57
C ALA A 91 -36.50 3.81 12.04
N ALA A 92 -35.91 2.66 12.37
CA ALA A 92 -35.54 2.35 13.74
C ALA A 92 -34.21 3.07 14.07
N GLU A 93 -34.20 3.84 15.15
CA GLU A 93 -32.99 4.49 15.69
C GLU A 93 -31.97 3.42 16.14
N GLY A 94 -31.00 3.13 15.28
CA GLY A 94 -29.91 2.19 15.56
C GLY A 94 -29.02 1.97 14.33
N VAL A 95 -27.81 2.55 14.37
CA VAL A 95 -26.65 2.44 13.45
C VAL A 95 -26.94 2.08 11.99
N HIS A 96 -26.83 3.07 11.11
CA HIS A 96 -26.81 2.90 9.65
C HIS A 96 -25.51 2.18 9.21
N LEU A 97 -25.46 0.84 9.26
CA LEU A 97 -24.34 0.04 8.73
C LEU A 97 -24.49 -0.23 7.22
N GLY A 98 -24.88 0.79 6.45
CA GLY A 98 -25.01 0.70 4.99
C GLY A 98 -23.66 0.82 4.29
N GLY A 99 -22.76 -0.16 4.42
CA GLY A 99 -21.46 -0.13 3.72
C GLY A 99 -20.48 -1.24 4.11
N LEU A 100 -19.32 -1.24 3.45
CA LEU A 100 -18.19 -2.10 3.83
C LEU A 100 -17.57 -1.60 5.13
N HIS A 101 -17.30 -2.51 6.06
CA HIS A 101 -16.57 -2.20 7.28
C HIS A 101 -15.06 -2.04 7.02
N GLY A 102 -14.52 -2.71 6.01
CA GLY A 102 -13.10 -2.71 5.74
C GLY A 102 -12.70 -3.12 4.33
N VAL A 103 -11.47 -2.76 3.98
CA VAL A 103 -10.81 -3.11 2.72
C VAL A 103 -9.40 -3.62 3.03
N MET A 104 -8.97 -4.68 2.36
CA MET A 104 -7.62 -5.23 2.53
C MET A 104 -6.77 -5.00 1.28
N ILE A 105 -5.70 -4.22 1.43
CA ILE A 105 -4.66 -4.03 0.42
C ILE A 105 -3.52 -5.03 0.69
N GLY A 106 -3.47 -6.10 -0.10
CA GLY A 106 -2.45 -7.15 0.06
C GLY A 106 -1.21 -6.91 -0.81
N ARG A 107 -1.22 -7.47 -2.03
CA ARG A 107 -0.06 -7.48 -2.94
C ARG A 107 0.48 -6.09 -3.27
N ALA A 108 -0.38 -5.09 -3.37
CA ALA A 108 0.06 -3.73 -3.67
C ALA A 108 0.97 -3.19 -2.55
N ALA A 109 0.59 -3.37 -1.28
CA ALA A 109 1.42 -2.97 -0.14
C ALA A 109 2.74 -3.74 -0.05
N MET A 110 2.74 -5.05 -0.39
CA MET A 110 3.99 -5.84 -0.43
C MET A 110 4.95 -5.38 -1.55
N ASN A 111 4.41 -5.00 -2.71
CA ASN A 111 5.21 -4.57 -3.86
C ASN A 111 5.69 -3.12 -3.73
N ASP A 112 4.93 -2.30 -3.02
CA ASP A 112 5.16 -0.88 -2.82
C ASP A 112 4.64 -0.48 -1.42
N PRO A 113 5.47 -0.58 -0.37
CA PRO A 113 5.03 -0.25 0.99
C PRO A 113 4.64 1.23 1.14
N CYS A 114 5.21 2.10 0.30
CA CYS A 114 4.90 3.53 0.28
C CYS A 114 3.47 3.84 -0.18
N CYS A 115 2.75 2.90 -0.79
CA CYS A 115 1.37 3.12 -1.22
C CYS A 115 0.40 3.36 -0.04
N LEU A 116 0.81 3.01 1.18
CA LEU A 116 0.04 3.21 2.41
C LEU A 116 0.41 4.51 3.15
N ALA A 117 1.35 5.30 2.66
CA ALA A 117 1.89 6.47 3.36
C ALA A 117 0.83 7.51 3.77
N GLN A 118 -0.30 7.56 3.05
CA GLN A 118 -1.38 8.51 3.32
C GLN A 118 -2.60 7.91 4.03
N ALA A 119 -2.52 6.65 4.50
CA ALA A 119 -3.68 5.95 5.06
C ALA A 119 -4.28 6.69 6.27
N ASP A 120 -3.44 7.20 7.17
CA ASP A 120 -3.88 7.87 8.40
C ASP A 120 -4.79 9.06 8.09
N LYS A 121 -4.37 9.93 7.15
CA LYS A 121 -5.19 11.07 6.73
C LYS A 121 -6.37 10.66 5.85
N LEU A 122 -6.14 9.84 4.82
CA LEU A 122 -7.14 9.57 3.79
C LEU A 122 -8.24 8.60 4.23
N ILE A 123 -7.93 7.67 5.12
CA ILE A 123 -8.83 6.59 5.56
C ILE A 123 -9.28 6.81 7.00
N TYR A 124 -8.34 7.12 7.91
CA TYR A 124 -8.65 7.22 9.34
C TYR A 124 -8.99 8.64 9.81
N GLY A 125 -8.90 9.64 8.93
CA GLY A 125 -9.23 11.03 9.24
C GLY A 125 -8.27 11.70 10.22
N ALA A 126 -7.05 11.19 10.37
CA ALA A 126 -6.02 11.84 11.18
C ALA A 126 -5.68 13.23 10.63
N SER A 127 -5.28 14.16 11.50
CA SER A 127 -4.90 15.52 11.11
C SER A 127 -3.65 15.56 10.22
N ALA A 128 -2.75 14.59 10.40
CA ALA A 128 -1.54 14.42 9.63
C ALA A 128 -1.15 12.93 9.54
N ASN A 129 -0.31 12.60 8.55
CA ASN A 129 0.39 11.31 8.51
C ASN A 129 1.65 11.41 9.40
N PRO A 130 2.20 10.28 9.87
CA PRO A 130 3.42 10.27 10.68
C PRO A 130 4.62 10.85 9.91
N GLU A 131 5.63 11.31 10.64
CA GLU A 131 6.87 11.85 10.06
C GLU A 131 7.55 10.85 9.13
N SER A 132 7.52 9.56 9.47
CA SER A 132 8.04 8.47 8.64
C SER A 132 7.36 8.39 7.26
N ALA A 133 6.16 8.96 7.09
CA ALA A 133 5.44 9.01 5.83
C ALA A 133 5.67 10.30 5.01
N HIS A 134 6.66 11.13 5.38
CA HIS A 134 6.99 12.35 4.63
C HIS A 134 7.69 12.04 3.30
N CYS A 135 8.81 11.32 3.34
CA CYS A 135 9.60 10.91 2.18
C CYS A 135 10.13 9.47 2.38
N ARG A 136 10.88 8.95 1.41
CA ARG A 136 11.44 7.59 1.53
C ARG A 136 12.60 7.56 2.52
N ARG A 137 13.38 8.65 2.62
CA ARG A 137 14.43 8.78 3.64
C ARG A 137 13.85 8.67 5.04
N SER A 138 12.83 9.46 5.38
CA SER A 138 12.20 9.42 6.71
C SER A 138 11.64 8.04 7.05
N LEU A 139 11.05 7.34 6.07
CA LEU A 139 10.59 5.96 6.26
C LEU A 139 11.76 5.03 6.58
N LEU A 140 12.83 5.08 5.80
CA LEU A 140 13.98 4.20 5.95
C LEU A 140 14.73 4.46 7.26
N MET A 141 14.85 5.72 7.69
CA MET A 141 15.44 6.07 9.00
C MET A 141 14.58 5.56 10.15
N ALA A 142 13.25 5.75 10.10
CA ALA A 142 12.36 5.17 11.10
C ALA A 142 12.42 3.63 11.12
N TYR A 143 12.70 3.00 9.97
CA TYR A 143 12.91 1.56 9.88
C TYR A 143 14.26 1.14 10.45
N THR A 144 15.33 1.90 10.24
CA THR A 144 16.62 1.73 10.91
C THR A 144 16.42 1.73 12.44
N ASP A 145 15.77 2.75 12.99
CA ASP A 145 15.52 2.85 14.44
C ASP A 145 14.70 1.65 14.97
N TYR A 146 13.81 1.10 14.13
CA TYR A 146 13.08 -0.12 14.47
C TYR A 146 14.01 -1.33 14.50
N LEU A 147 14.89 -1.50 13.51
CA LEU A 147 15.83 -2.62 13.42
C LEU A 147 16.80 -2.61 14.61
N GLU A 148 17.38 -1.45 14.95
CA GLU A 148 18.28 -1.32 16.09
C GLU A 148 17.59 -1.70 17.41
N ARG A 149 16.37 -1.20 17.64
CA ARG A 149 15.57 -1.56 18.82
C ARG A 149 15.16 -3.03 18.83
N TYR A 150 14.94 -3.62 17.66
CA TYR A 150 14.61 -5.03 17.54
C TYR A 150 15.83 -5.89 17.92
N GLU A 151 17.00 -5.62 17.33
CA GLU A 151 18.24 -6.34 17.59
C GLU A 151 18.67 -6.21 19.06
N ALA A 152 18.51 -5.04 19.69
CA ALA A 152 18.82 -4.84 21.11
C ALA A 152 17.91 -5.62 22.09
N ARG A 153 16.76 -6.14 21.63
CA ARG A 153 15.76 -6.83 22.49
C ARG A 153 15.79 -8.34 22.35
N VAL A 154 16.52 -8.88 21.39
CA VAL A 154 16.51 -10.31 21.07
C VAL A 154 17.92 -10.87 21.15
N ASP A 155 18.09 -12.00 21.83
CA ASP A 155 19.39 -12.68 21.92
C ASP A 155 19.81 -13.27 20.56
N GLU A 156 18.83 -13.70 19.76
CA GLU A 156 19.03 -14.27 18.43
C GLU A 156 18.17 -13.51 17.40
N PRO A 157 18.74 -12.55 16.64
CA PRO A 157 18.00 -11.80 15.65
C PRO A 157 17.62 -12.67 14.46
N LYS A 158 16.46 -12.37 13.86
CA LYS A 158 16.08 -12.94 12.56
C LYS A 158 17.11 -12.56 11.49
N SER A 159 17.23 -13.41 10.47
CA SER A 159 18.15 -13.13 9.36
C SER A 159 17.84 -11.77 8.67
N PRO A 160 18.87 -11.06 8.18
CA PRO A 160 18.68 -9.81 7.43
C PRO A 160 17.72 -9.96 6.24
N PHE A 161 17.67 -11.14 5.61
CA PHE A 161 16.70 -11.43 4.55
C PHE A 161 15.25 -11.25 5.02
N VAL A 162 14.91 -11.78 6.20
CA VAL A 162 13.54 -11.67 6.73
C VAL A 162 13.23 -10.23 7.12
N LEU A 163 14.19 -9.54 7.71
CA LEU A 163 14.04 -8.16 8.19
C LEU A 163 13.97 -7.14 7.04
N LEU A 164 14.76 -7.29 5.98
CA LEU A 164 14.87 -6.27 4.93
C LEU A 164 13.95 -6.53 3.73
N LYS A 165 13.44 -7.75 3.57
CA LYS A 165 12.47 -8.09 2.50
C LYS A 165 11.27 -7.14 2.40
N PRO A 166 10.64 -6.68 3.51
CA PRO A 166 9.49 -5.77 3.45
C PRO A 166 9.77 -4.43 2.76
N ILE A 167 11.01 -3.94 2.82
CA ILE A 167 11.38 -2.61 2.30
C ILE A 167 12.00 -2.66 0.89
N LEU A 168 12.17 -3.84 0.29
CA LEU A 168 12.71 -3.97 -1.08
C LEU A 168 11.89 -3.20 -2.14
N GLY A 169 10.63 -2.90 -1.85
CA GLY A 169 9.71 -2.16 -2.72
C GLY A 169 9.69 -0.64 -2.48
N VAL A 170 10.47 -0.08 -1.55
CA VAL A 170 10.29 1.32 -1.10
C VAL A 170 10.41 2.35 -2.24
N LEU A 171 11.25 2.05 -3.23
CA LEU A 171 11.48 2.85 -4.44
C LEU A 171 10.69 2.33 -5.66
N SER A 172 9.62 1.56 -5.46
CA SER A 172 8.83 0.99 -6.56
C SER A 172 8.33 2.08 -7.53
N GLY A 173 8.80 2.04 -8.78
CA GLY A 173 8.48 3.01 -9.83
C GLY A 173 9.29 4.31 -9.79
N MET A 174 10.33 4.40 -8.94
CA MET A 174 11.22 5.55 -8.82
C MET A 174 12.59 5.28 -9.48
N PRO A 175 13.34 6.33 -9.87
CA PRO A 175 14.79 6.22 -10.05
C PRO A 175 15.47 5.61 -8.82
N GLY A 176 16.64 5.01 -8.99
CA GLY A 176 17.35 4.34 -7.89
C GLY A 176 16.77 2.99 -7.42
N GLN A 177 15.55 2.59 -7.82
CA GLN A 177 14.94 1.31 -7.40
C GLN A 177 15.86 0.11 -7.64
N ARG A 178 16.44 0.02 -8.84
CA ARG A 178 17.32 -1.10 -9.20
C ARG A 178 18.59 -1.10 -8.33
N HIS A 179 19.15 0.07 -8.05
CA HIS A 179 20.36 0.22 -7.26
C HIS A 179 20.09 -0.19 -5.81
N PHE A 180 19.07 0.39 -5.19
CA PHE A 180 18.63 0.03 -3.84
C PHE A 180 18.40 -1.47 -3.67
N ARG A 181 17.60 -2.07 -4.57
CA ARG A 181 17.28 -3.50 -4.53
C ARG A 181 18.52 -4.36 -4.74
N HIS A 182 19.38 -4.00 -5.69
CA HIS A 182 20.58 -4.75 -5.98
C HIS A 182 21.57 -4.71 -4.80
N THR A 183 21.77 -3.55 -4.20
CA THR A 183 22.62 -3.40 -3.02
C THR A 183 22.08 -4.23 -1.85
N LEU A 184 20.81 -4.08 -1.51
CA LEU A 184 20.18 -4.88 -0.45
C LEU A 184 20.25 -6.39 -0.74
N ASP A 185 19.83 -6.84 -1.93
CA ASP A 185 19.85 -8.28 -2.26
C ASP A 185 21.27 -8.85 -2.26
N THR A 186 22.26 -8.07 -2.72
CA THR A 186 23.66 -8.50 -2.73
C THR A 186 24.18 -8.62 -1.31
N LYS A 187 23.87 -7.65 -0.46
CA LYS A 187 24.25 -7.65 0.96
C LYS A 187 23.61 -8.83 1.67
N ILE A 188 22.28 -8.93 1.66
CA ILE A 188 21.54 -10.04 2.26
C ILE A 188 22.04 -11.44 1.86
N ARG A 189 22.56 -11.62 0.62
CA ARG A 189 23.07 -12.93 0.13
C ARG A 189 24.56 -13.16 0.37
N ARG A 190 25.37 -12.10 0.44
CA ARG A 190 26.85 -12.17 0.49
C ARG A 190 27.45 -11.51 1.73
N SER A 191 26.61 -11.05 2.65
CA SER A 191 27.01 -10.39 3.88
C SER A 191 28.03 -11.24 4.63
N ALA A 192 29.04 -10.56 5.17
CA ALA A 192 29.93 -11.17 6.13
C ALA A 192 29.10 -11.68 7.32
N PRO A 193 29.58 -12.69 8.07
CA PRO A 193 28.84 -13.27 9.20
C PRO A 193 28.33 -12.24 10.21
N ASP A 194 29.04 -11.11 10.33
CA ASP A 194 28.78 -10.07 11.32
C ASP A 194 28.03 -8.83 10.77
N GLU A 195 27.73 -8.78 9.46
CA GLU A 195 27.03 -7.62 8.88
C GLU A 195 25.54 -7.63 9.26
N THR A 196 25.12 -6.58 9.95
CA THR A 196 23.77 -6.41 10.50
C THR A 196 22.76 -5.97 9.43
N ALA A 197 21.46 -6.09 9.73
CA ALA A 197 20.42 -5.59 8.85
C ALA A 197 20.49 -4.06 8.70
N VAL A 198 20.88 -3.36 9.77
CA VAL A 198 21.06 -1.90 9.81
C VAL A 198 22.18 -1.46 8.88
N GLU A 199 23.35 -2.10 8.95
CA GLU A 199 24.49 -1.77 8.08
C GLU A 199 24.17 -2.01 6.60
N ALA A 200 23.51 -3.12 6.27
CA ALA A 200 23.08 -3.40 4.91
C ALA A 200 22.08 -2.35 4.39
N LEU A 201 21.20 -1.85 5.26
CA LEU A 201 20.24 -0.79 4.92
C LEU A 201 20.93 0.55 4.68
N HIS A 202 21.84 0.98 5.56
CA HIS A 202 22.60 2.22 5.38
C HIS A 202 23.38 2.23 4.07
N GLN A 203 24.07 1.13 3.75
CA GLN A 203 24.80 1.04 2.49
C GLN A 203 23.89 1.11 1.26
N ALA A 204 22.67 0.60 1.35
CA ALA A 204 21.69 0.73 0.26
C ALA A 204 21.16 2.16 0.12
N ILE A 205 21.01 2.89 1.23
CA ILE A 205 20.67 4.32 1.24
C ILE A 205 21.81 5.13 0.60
N ASP A 206 23.05 4.92 1.05
CA ASP A 206 24.23 5.61 0.54
C ASP A 206 24.44 5.36 -0.97
N ALA A 207 24.23 4.12 -1.42
CA ALA A 207 24.31 3.78 -2.83
C ALA A 207 23.28 4.52 -3.69
N VAL A 208 22.07 4.76 -3.16
CA VAL A 208 21.05 5.57 -3.84
C VAL A 208 21.42 7.04 -3.80
N ASP A 209 21.90 7.57 -2.66
CA ASP A 209 22.25 8.99 -2.55
C ASP A 209 23.44 9.37 -3.42
N HIS A 210 24.40 8.47 -3.58
CA HIS A 210 25.54 8.69 -4.46
C HIS A 210 25.13 8.78 -5.94
N GLU A 211 24.32 7.84 -6.40
CA GLU A 211 23.94 7.75 -7.83
C GLU A 211 22.73 8.62 -8.18
N PHE A 212 21.80 8.77 -7.24
CA PHE A 212 20.51 9.43 -7.37
C PHE A 212 20.24 10.45 -6.24
N PRO A 213 21.10 11.45 -6.03
CA PRO A 213 20.94 12.43 -4.95
C PRO A 213 19.54 13.07 -4.92
N GLY A 214 18.96 13.12 -3.73
CA GLY A 214 17.64 13.73 -3.47
C GLY A 214 16.44 12.86 -3.83
N VAL A 215 16.62 11.69 -4.46
CA VAL A 215 15.48 10.79 -4.79
C VAL A 215 14.79 10.24 -3.54
N LEU A 216 15.56 9.96 -2.48
CA LEU A 216 14.99 9.48 -1.22
C LEU A 216 14.18 10.57 -0.50
N ASP A 217 14.53 11.83 -0.73
CA ASP A 217 13.90 13.00 -0.11
C ASP A 217 12.65 13.47 -0.86
N TYR A 218 12.39 12.93 -2.05
CA TYR A 218 11.20 13.28 -2.81
C TYR A 218 9.91 12.96 -2.02
N PRO A 219 9.02 13.94 -1.81
CA PRO A 219 7.85 13.77 -0.94
C PRO A 219 6.93 12.64 -1.42
N LEU A 220 6.52 11.77 -0.50
CA LEU A 220 5.56 10.70 -0.76
C LEU A 220 4.20 11.25 -1.20
N SER A 221 3.88 12.49 -0.83
CA SER A 221 2.67 13.18 -1.27
C SER A 221 2.66 13.59 -2.73
N MET A 222 3.82 13.67 -3.38
CA MET A 222 3.93 14.04 -4.80
C MET A 222 3.97 12.81 -5.73
N GLY A 223 3.80 11.61 -5.19
CA GLY A 223 3.73 10.37 -5.96
C GLY A 223 5.10 9.80 -6.31
N LYS A 224 5.27 9.38 -7.57
CA LYS A 224 6.41 8.56 -8.00
C LYS A 224 7.21 9.11 -9.19
N ASN A 225 6.93 10.33 -9.62
CA ASN A 225 7.60 10.91 -10.78
C ASN A 225 8.32 12.21 -10.41
N PRO A 226 9.49 12.10 -9.77
CA PRO A 226 10.25 13.27 -9.32
C PRO A 226 10.81 14.14 -10.44
N ARG A 227 10.62 13.78 -11.73
CA ARG A 227 11.32 14.39 -12.87
C ARG A 227 12.80 14.60 -12.54
N TYR A 228 13.50 13.49 -12.35
CA TYR A 228 14.79 13.46 -11.67
C TYR A 228 15.84 14.45 -12.19
N GLU A 229 15.85 14.77 -13.48
CA GLU A 229 16.74 15.80 -14.04
C GLU A 229 16.50 17.19 -13.43
N GLU A 230 15.25 17.56 -13.17
CA GLU A 230 14.88 18.83 -12.52
C GLU A 230 15.31 18.82 -11.04
N LEU A 231 15.12 17.67 -10.37
CA LEU A 231 15.48 17.48 -8.97
C LEU A 231 17.00 17.57 -8.76
N ARG A 232 17.77 16.87 -9.60
CA ARG A 232 19.23 16.94 -9.63
C ARG A 232 19.72 18.36 -9.89
N SER A 233 19.15 19.03 -10.90
CA SER A 233 19.55 20.40 -11.26
C SER A 233 19.34 21.38 -10.10
N SER A 234 18.21 21.24 -9.39
CA SER A 234 17.89 22.07 -8.22
C SER A 234 18.89 21.86 -7.08
N LEU A 235 19.26 20.60 -6.82
CA LEU A 235 20.25 20.23 -5.80
C LEU A 235 21.65 20.78 -6.12
N GLU A 236 22.07 20.67 -7.38
CA GLU A 236 23.34 21.22 -7.85
C GLU A 236 23.39 22.76 -7.74
N GLN A 237 22.26 23.45 -7.94
CA GLN A 237 22.16 24.90 -7.75
C GLN A 237 22.24 25.32 -6.27
N GLN A 238 21.58 24.56 -5.37
CA GLN A 238 21.66 24.79 -3.93
C GLN A 238 23.09 24.61 -3.40
N LEU A 239 23.78 23.55 -3.83
CA LEU A 239 25.19 23.30 -3.44
C LEU A 239 26.16 24.38 -3.95
N ARG A 240 25.83 25.06 -5.05
CA ARG A 240 26.64 26.16 -5.63
C ARG A 240 26.37 27.53 -5.01
N SER A 241 25.29 27.66 -4.24
CA SER A 241 24.89 28.90 -3.57
C SER A 241 24.93 28.68 -2.05
N PRO A 242 26.12 28.52 -1.44
CA PRO A 242 26.19 28.40 0.01
C PRO A 242 25.76 29.74 0.63
N ASP A 243 24.78 29.67 1.53
CA ASP A 243 24.41 30.76 2.45
C ASP A 243 25.63 31.31 3.21
#